data_AF-A0A3B8YYD7-F1
#
_entry.id   AF-A0A3B8YYD7-F1
#
_cell.length_a   1.000
_cell.length_b   1.000
_cell.length_c   1.000
_cell.angle_alpha   90.00
_cell.angle_beta   90.00
_cell.angle_gamma   90.00
#
_symmetry.space_group_name_H-M   'P 1'
#
loop_
_entity.id
_entity.type
_entity.pdbx_description
1 polymer ?
#
loop_
_entity_poly.entity_id
_entity_poly.type
_entity_poly.pdbx_seq_one_letter_code
_entity_poly.pdbx_strand_id
1 'polypeptide(L)'
;MKRPAVLILLVLLSGAGCSTDSDPAVEPPCTGNLVNRDSDVWHIHDPAIAKENGSYYIYSSSPLGSFYRSDDMRTWTESGRLFDALP
;
A
#
# COMPACT_ATOMS: atom_id res chain seq x y z
N MET A 1 -12.03 -42.75 44.59
CA MET A 1 -12.36 -42.49 43.17
C MET A 1 -11.20 -41.75 42.53
N LYS A 2 -10.53 -42.38 41.55
CA LYS A 2 -9.43 -41.83 40.76
C LYS A 2 -10.00 -41.45 39.39
N ARG A 3 -9.95 -40.18 38.99
CA ARG A 3 -10.17 -39.72 37.60
C ARG A 3 -9.39 -38.41 37.33
N PRO A 4 -9.02 -38.17 36.06
CA PRO A 4 -7.66 -37.85 35.68
C PRO A 4 -7.49 -36.39 35.28
N ALA A 5 -6.35 -35.79 35.63
CA ALA A 5 -5.87 -34.53 35.05
C ALA A 5 -4.49 -34.75 34.40
N VAL A 6 -4.33 -35.89 33.72
CA VAL A 6 -3.34 -36.03 32.65
C VAL A 6 -3.92 -35.31 31.45
N LEU A 7 -3.64 -34.01 31.28
CA LEU A 7 -3.62 -33.36 29.95
C LEU A 7 -3.14 -31.91 29.94
N ILE A 8 -2.91 -31.25 31.08
CA ILE A 8 -2.58 -29.82 31.07
C ILE A 8 -1.06 -29.55 30.91
N LEU A 9 -0.21 -30.56 31.14
CA LEU A 9 1.25 -30.37 31.17
C LEU A 9 1.97 -30.55 29.81
N LEU A 10 1.28 -30.95 28.73
CA LEU A 10 1.91 -31.27 27.43
C LEU A 10 1.67 -30.25 26.31
N VAL A 11 0.93 -29.17 26.57
CA VAL A 11 0.67 -28.11 25.56
C VAL A 11 1.67 -26.95 25.67
N LEU A 12 2.45 -26.88 26.75
CA LEU A 12 3.38 -25.77 27.00
C LEU A 12 4.76 -25.91 26.33
N LEU A 13 4.98 -26.93 25.49
CA LEU A 13 6.31 -27.25 24.96
C LEU A 13 6.36 -27.45 23.43
N SER A 14 5.58 -26.68 22.66
CA SER A 14 5.61 -26.73 21.19
C SER A 14 5.30 -25.38 20.56
N GLY A 15 6.13 -24.37 20.85
CA GLY A 15 5.96 -23.04 20.28
C GLY A 15 7.24 -22.21 20.18
N ALA A 16 8.41 -22.84 20.24
CA ALA A 16 9.66 -22.21 19.78
C ALA A 16 9.81 -22.46 18.28
N GLY A 17 8.89 -21.90 17.48
CA GLY A 17 9.12 -21.74 16.05
C GLY A 17 9.81 -20.40 15.87
N CYS A 18 11.11 -20.42 15.54
CA CYS A 18 11.80 -19.22 15.06
C CYS A 18 10.97 -18.59 13.96
N SER A 19 10.61 -17.33 14.14
CA SER A 19 10.14 -16.44 13.08
C SER A 19 11.06 -16.64 11.88
N THR A 20 10.48 -16.83 10.70
CA THR A 20 11.24 -16.78 9.45
C THR A 20 11.83 -15.38 9.38
N ASP A 21 13.11 -15.24 9.74
CA ASP A 21 13.95 -14.16 9.22
C ASP A 21 13.92 -14.35 7.71
N SER A 22 12.99 -13.62 7.09
CA SER A 22 12.99 -13.42 5.66
C SER A 22 14.21 -12.57 5.44
N ASP A 23 15.30 -13.21 5.02
CA ASP A 23 16.50 -12.58 4.52
C ASP A 23 16.05 -11.36 3.69
N PRO A 24 16.41 -10.11 4.05
CA PRO A 24 15.94 -8.97 3.28
C PRO A 24 16.55 -9.16 1.90
N ALA A 25 15.70 -9.50 0.94
CA ALA A 25 16.07 -9.51 -0.45
C ALA A 25 16.81 -8.19 -0.69
N VAL A 26 18.11 -8.29 -0.95
CA VAL A 26 18.89 -7.18 -1.47
C VAL A 26 18.36 -7.02 -2.89
N GLU A 27 17.18 -6.40 -2.98
CA GLU A 27 16.64 -5.93 -4.24
C GLU A 27 17.75 -5.01 -4.79
N PRO A 28 18.22 -5.25 -6.03
CA PRO A 28 19.15 -4.32 -6.67
C PRO A 28 18.55 -2.92 -6.55
N PRO A 29 19.34 -1.84 -6.49
CA PRO A 29 18.79 -0.50 -6.34
C PRO A 29 17.93 -0.21 -7.58
N CYS A 30 16.64 -0.56 -7.47
CA CYS A 30 15.57 -0.05 -8.26
C CYS A 30 15.65 1.44 -7.95
N THR A 31 16.34 2.17 -8.83
CA THR A 31 16.26 3.62 -8.93
C THR A 31 14.78 3.94 -8.73
N GLY A 32 14.49 4.69 -7.66
CA GLY A 32 13.17 4.76 -7.03
C GLY A 32 12.09 5.32 -7.94
N ASN A 33 11.70 4.54 -8.94
CA ASN A 33 10.46 4.73 -9.64
C ASN A 33 9.37 4.28 -8.68
N LEU A 34 8.61 5.29 -8.31
CA LEU A 34 7.69 5.47 -7.20
C LEU A 34 6.45 4.56 -7.29
N VAL A 35 6.64 3.27 -7.60
CA VAL A 35 5.53 2.32 -7.60
C VAL A 35 5.33 1.88 -6.16
N ASN A 36 4.44 2.58 -5.47
CA ASN A 36 3.87 2.07 -4.22
C ASN A 36 2.95 0.90 -4.57
N ARG A 37 3.39 -0.33 -4.28
CA ARG A 37 2.62 -1.56 -4.57
C ARG A 37 1.33 -1.66 -3.75
N ASP A 38 1.24 -0.92 -2.66
CA ASP A 38 0.08 -0.89 -1.76
C ASP A 38 -0.83 0.31 -2.05
N SER A 39 -0.50 1.13 -3.06
CA SER A 39 -1.33 2.25 -3.49
C SER A 39 -2.54 1.76 -4.29
N ASP A 40 -3.73 2.16 -3.88
CA ASP A 40 -4.97 1.99 -4.63
C ASP A 40 -5.05 2.86 -5.90
N VAL A 41 -4.19 3.87 -6.00
CA VAL A 41 -3.99 4.69 -7.20
C VAL A 41 -3.14 3.91 -8.23
N TRP A 42 -3.80 3.11 -9.07
CA TRP A 42 -3.17 2.40 -10.20
C TRP A 42 -3.47 3.09 -11.54
N HIS A 43 -2.49 3.10 -12.44
CA HIS A 43 -2.55 3.65 -13.81
C HIS A 43 -2.55 5.18 -13.87
N ILE A 44 -1.50 5.86 -13.38
CA ILE A 44 -1.23 7.28 -13.66
C ILE A 44 -0.13 7.34 -14.73
N HIS A 45 -0.48 7.75 -15.95
CA HIS A 45 0.47 7.99 -17.02
C HIS A 45 0.74 9.49 -17.17
N ASP A 46 2.00 9.86 -17.42
CA ASP A 46 2.42 11.25 -17.69
C ASP A 46 1.92 12.27 -16.64
N PRO A 47 2.26 12.12 -15.34
CA PRO A 47 1.67 12.94 -14.30
C PRO A 47 2.03 14.43 -14.43
N ALA A 48 1.03 15.28 -14.27
CA ALA A 48 1.19 16.71 -14.03
C ALA A 48 0.69 17.05 -12.63
N ILE A 49 1.48 17.79 -11.85
CA ILE A 49 1.13 18.20 -10.48
C ILE A 49 0.90 19.72 -10.43
N ALA A 50 -0.23 20.12 -9.85
CA ALA A 50 -0.52 21.49 -9.46
C ALA A 50 -0.53 21.63 -7.93
N LYS A 51 -0.20 22.82 -7.42
CA LYS A 51 -0.27 23.14 -5.99
C LYS A 51 -1.14 24.38 -5.77
N GLU A 52 -2.14 24.24 -4.91
CA GLU A 52 -3.06 25.33 -4.55
C GLU A 52 -3.44 25.23 -3.07
N ASN A 53 -3.44 26.35 -2.35
CA ASN A 53 -3.87 26.45 -0.95
C ASN A 53 -3.27 25.41 0.01
N GLY A 54 -2.02 24.99 -0.24
CA GLY A 54 -1.31 24.00 0.56
C GLY A 54 -1.53 22.55 0.15
N SER A 55 -2.43 22.28 -0.80
CA SER A 55 -2.69 20.94 -1.34
C SER A 55 -2.04 20.73 -2.69
N TYR A 56 -1.77 19.47 -3.01
CA TYR A 56 -1.23 18.96 -4.25
C TYR A 56 -2.31 18.21 -5.02
N TYR A 57 -2.38 18.45 -6.32
CA TYR A 57 -3.35 17.82 -7.22
C TYR A 57 -2.57 17.14 -8.34
N ILE A 58 -2.85 15.87 -8.60
CA ILE A 58 -2.20 15.10 -9.66
C ILE A 58 -3.22 14.74 -10.74
N TYR A 59 -2.83 15.01 -11.98
CA TYR A 59 -3.56 14.74 -13.21
C TYR A 59 -2.72 13.82 -14.10
N SER A 60 -3.37 13.02 -14.93
CA SER A 60 -2.68 12.07 -15.82
C SER A 60 -3.35 11.97 -17.18
N SER A 61 -2.62 11.43 -18.15
CA SER A 61 -3.13 11.02 -19.47
C SER A 61 -3.92 9.71 -19.42
N SER A 62 -4.22 9.21 -18.22
CA SER A 62 -4.86 7.91 -18.04
C SER A 62 -6.31 7.91 -18.53
N PRO A 63 -6.81 6.75 -19.00
CA PRO A 63 -8.22 6.59 -19.27
C PRO A 63 -9.03 7.02 -18.05
N LEU A 64 -10.18 7.64 -18.28
CA LEU A 64 -11.12 8.09 -17.26
C LEU A 64 -10.82 9.45 -16.62
N GLY A 65 -9.68 10.11 -16.82
CA GLY A 65 -9.49 11.51 -16.39
C GLY A 65 -9.73 11.79 -14.90
N SER A 66 -9.64 10.77 -14.04
CA SER A 66 -9.70 10.96 -12.59
C SER A 66 -8.49 11.75 -12.11
N PHE A 67 -8.68 12.56 -11.08
CA PHE A 67 -7.59 13.30 -10.44
C PHE A 67 -7.60 13.09 -8.93
N TYR A 68 -6.43 13.23 -8.31
CA TYR A 68 -6.23 12.94 -6.90
C TYR A 68 -5.66 14.15 -6.18
N ARG A 69 -5.99 14.29 -4.90
CA ARG A 69 -5.47 15.33 -4.00
C ARG A 69 -4.64 14.70 -2.90
N SER A 70 -3.61 15.42 -2.47
CA SER A 70 -2.79 15.09 -1.31
C SER A 70 -2.39 16.37 -0.58
N ASP A 71 -2.25 16.30 0.74
CA ASP A 71 -1.69 17.39 1.55
C ASP A 71 -0.19 17.19 1.84
N ASP A 72 0.35 15.99 1.59
CA ASP A 72 1.72 15.60 1.95
C ASP A 72 2.53 14.95 0.81
N MET A 73 1.95 14.86 -0.39
CA MET A 73 2.46 14.17 -1.58
C MET A 73 2.70 12.65 -1.40
N ARG A 74 2.17 12.05 -0.32
CA ARG A 74 2.36 10.64 0.00
C ARG A 74 1.03 9.90 0.02
N THR A 75 0.04 10.48 0.68
CA THR A 75 -1.32 9.95 0.76
C THR A 75 -2.20 10.68 -0.23
N TRP A 76 -2.79 9.96 -1.17
CA TRP A 76 -3.59 10.49 -2.25
C TRP A 76 -5.04 10.04 -2.10
N THR A 77 -5.99 10.93 -2.39
CA THR A 77 -7.42 10.63 -2.37
C THR A 77 -8.04 11.05 -3.70
N GLU A 78 -8.81 10.15 -4.32
CA GLU A 78 -9.55 10.48 -5.54
C GLU A 78 -10.50 11.65 -5.26
N SER A 79 -10.33 12.72 -6.02
CA SER A 79 -11.06 13.98 -5.81
C SER A 79 -12.11 14.24 -6.88
N GLY A 80 -12.13 13.44 -7.94
CA GLY A 80 -13.16 13.49 -8.97
C GLY A 80 -12.59 13.22 -10.36
N ARG A 81 -13.33 13.68 -11.37
CA ARG A 81 -13.08 13.45 -12.80
C ARG A 81 -13.04 14.77 -13.56
N LEU A 82 -12.08 14.93 -14.46
CA LEU A 82 -11.99 16.10 -15.34
C LEU A 82 -13.07 16.10 -16.45
N PHE A 83 -13.43 14.92 -16.95
CA PHE A 83 -14.34 14.76 -18.08
C PHE A 83 -15.38 13.67 -17.80
N ASP A 84 -16.65 13.92 -18.13
CA ASP A 84 -17.73 12.94 -17.96
C ASP A 84 -17.57 11.73 -18.91
N ALA A 85 -17.01 11.97 -20.10
CA ALA A 85 -16.67 10.97 -21.10
C ALA A 85 -15.36 11.36 -21.81
N LEU A 86 -14.64 10.36 -22.34
CA LEU A 86 -13.54 10.64 -23.25
C LEU A 86 -14.11 11.23 -24.56
N PRO A 87 -13.51 12.30 -25.11
CA PRO A 87 -13.92 12.88 -26.37
C PRO A 87 -13.75 11.92 -27.56
#